data_AF-A0A9W8EJM7-F1
#
_entry.id   AF-A0A9W8EJM7-F1
#
_cell.length_a   1.000
_cell.length_b   1.000
_cell.length_c   1.000
_cell.angle_alpha   90.00
_cell.angle_beta   90.00
_cell.angle_gamma   90.00
#
_symmetry.space_group_name_H-M   'P 1'
#
loop_
_entity.id
_entity.type
_entity.pdbx_description
1 polymer ?
#
loop_
_entity_poly.entity_id
_entity_poly.type
_entity_poly.pdbx_seq_one_letter_code
_entity_poly.pdbx_strand_id
1 'polypeptide(L)'
;MFSLRCFSLYYVFCRGKAFTGRVVYLSLSVTVLALLLFGTIATVVPSELTTHYVEIFEICDANRNFIIAMLLICWLIMAFTAVMSWRMRNIPFSFNERMEVFASFVLLIVVSTLNTVCLLAINVYPASLGWRTALVYANHVGASVAYWIIMGEATYNCIFNREKYLQYWIGTLREDGTKQQYQYVSDHNNEATLNLVEHSQPTATVSGNDDYAHSSKR
;
A
#
# COMPACT_ATOMS: atom_id res chain seq x y z
N MET A 1 6.11 -3.78 -0.11
CA MET A 1 5.33 -2.55 -0.41
C MET A 1 3.89 -2.86 -0.81
N PHE A 2 3.65 -3.76 -1.78
CA PHE A 2 2.29 -4.13 -2.20
C PHE A 2 1.41 -4.65 -1.06
N SER A 3 1.94 -5.56 -0.23
CA SER A 3 1.26 -6.09 0.96
C SER A 3 0.84 -5.00 1.96
N LEU A 4 1.67 -3.97 2.15
CA LEU A 4 1.36 -2.82 3.02
C LEU A 4 0.19 -2.00 2.48
N ARG A 5 0.15 -1.75 1.17
CA ARG A 5 -0.95 -1.03 0.52
C ARG A 5 -2.26 -1.81 0.65
N CYS A 6 -2.25 -3.10 0.31
CA CYS A 6 -3.43 -3.96 0.46
C CYS A 6 -3.92 -4.02 1.92
N PHE A 7 -2.99 -4.14 2.87
CA PHE A 7 -3.32 -4.13 4.29
C PHE A 7 -3.90 -2.79 4.76
N SER A 8 -3.35 -1.67 4.30
CA SER A 8 -3.88 -0.33 4.58
C SER A 8 -5.31 -0.17 4.05
N LEU A 9 -5.56 -0.56 2.79
CA LEU A 9 -6.89 -0.50 2.19
C LEU A 9 -7.88 -1.39 2.95
N TYR A 10 -7.50 -2.63 3.25
CA TYR A 10 -8.31 -3.52 4.08
C TYR A 10 -8.63 -2.92 5.45
N TYR A 11 -7.66 -2.28 6.10
CA TYR A 11 -7.86 -1.68 7.42
C TYR A 11 -8.82 -0.49 7.36
N VAL A 12 -8.66 0.40 6.38
CA VAL A 12 -9.53 1.58 6.23
C VAL A 12 -10.94 1.16 5.83
N PHE A 13 -11.10 0.36 4.77
CA PHE A 13 -12.41 0.04 4.22
C PHE A 13 -13.15 -1.05 4.99
N CYS A 14 -12.48 -2.12 5.41
CA CYS A 14 -13.18 -3.22 6.08
C CYS A 14 -13.31 -3.01 7.60
N ARG A 15 -12.38 -2.29 8.24
CA ARG A 15 -12.46 -2.02 9.69
C ARG A 15 -12.99 -0.62 10.02
N GLY A 16 -13.12 0.26 9.03
CA GLY A 16 -13.60 1.63 9.25
C GLY A 16 -12.70 2.46 10.18
N LYS A 17 -11.43 2.06 10.34
CA LYS A 17 -10.47 2.73 11.23
C LYS A 17 -9.39 3.41 10.42
N ALA A 18 -9.03 4.63 10.80
CA ALA A 18 -7.95 5.36 10.18
C ALA A 18 -6.62 4.58 10.35
N PHE A 19 -5.89 4.41 9.26
CA PHE A 19 -4.58 3.75 9.26
C PHE A 19 -3.52 4.70 9.84
N THR A 20 -3.46 4.79 11.17
CA THR A 20 -2.61 5.75 11.88
C THR A 20 -1.45 5.09 12.62
N GLY A 21 -0.34 5.83 12.69
CA GLY A 21 0.89 5.62 13.47
C GLY A 21 1.23 4.17 13.81
N ARG A 22 0.72 3.68 14.94
CA ARG A 22 1.12 2.38 15.52
C ARG A 22 0.94 1.21 14.58
N VAL A 23 -0.15 1.16 13.81
CA VAL A 23 -0.43 0.03 12.90
C VAL A 23 0.54 0.01 11.72
N VAL A 24 0.89 1.19 11.20
CA VAL A 24 1.85 1.35 10.11
C VAL A 24 3.24 0.87 10.54
N TYR A 25 3.70 1.38 11.68
CA TYR A 25 4.99 0.97 12.26
C TYR A 25 5.01 -0.52 12.56
N LEU A 26 3.92 -1.08 13.10
CA LEU A 26 3.85 -2.52 13.38
C LEU A 26 3.99 -3.36 12.10
N SER A 27 3.30 -3.00 11.02
CA SER A 27 3.39 -3.75 9.76
C SER A 27 4.76 -3.64 9.10
N LEU A 28 5.38 -2.45 9.14
CA LEU A 28 6.75 -2.23 8.67
C LEU A 28 7.76 -3.03 9.53
N SER A 29 7.67 -2.92 10.85
CA SER A 29 8.54 -3.60 11.80
C SER A 29 8.46 -5.11 11.67
N VAL A 30 7.28 -5.69 11.43
CA VAL A 30 7.15 -7.14 11.18
C VAL A 30 7.94 -7.55 9.93
N THR A 31 7.88 -6.76 8.87
CA THR A 31 8.62 -7.07 7.62
C THR A 31 10.14 -6.94 7.83
N VAL A 32 10.57 -5.87 8.48
CA VAL A 32 11.99 -5.63 8.80
C VAL A 32 12.52 -6.70 9.74
N LEU A 33 11.78 -7.05 10.79
CA LEU A 33 12.15 -8.09 11.74
C LEU A 33 12.27 -9.45 11.07
N ALA A 34 11.36 -9.80 10.15
CA ALA A 34 11.46 -11.04 9.39
C ALA A 34 12.73 -11.10 8.53
N LEU A 35 13.12 -9.98 7.88
CA LEU A 35 14.37 -9.89 7.11
C LEU A 35 15.62 -9.98 8.01
N LEU A 36 15.60 -9.34 9.18
CA LEU A 36 16.70 -9.42 10.15
C LEU A 36 16.83 -10.81 10.74
N LEU A 37 15.72 -11.46 11.09
CA LEU A 37 15.71 -12.86 11.53
C LEU A 37 16.27 -13.77 10.45
N PHE A 38 15.88 -13.56 9.19
CA PHE A 38 16.41 -14.34 8.08
C PHE A 38 17.92 -14.12 7.90
N GLY A 39 18.39 -12.87 7.90
CA GLY A 39 19.81 -12.54 7.78
C GLY A 39 20.64 -13.10 8.94
N THR A 40 20.14 -12.99 10.17
CA THR A 40 20.83 -13.56 11.36
C THR A 40 20.91 -15.07 11.29
N ILE A 41 19.84 -15.77 10.91
CA ILE A 41 19.86 -17.23 10.69
C ILE A 41 20.91 -17.58 9.61
N ALA A 42 20.95 -16.85 8.50
CA ALA A 42 21.93 -17.08 7.44
C ALA A 42 23.38 -16.90 7.91
N THR A 43 23.64 -15.99 8.86
CA THR A 43 24.98 -15.77 9.42
C THR A 43 25.39 -16.74 10.53
N VAL A 44 24.42 -17.25 11.30
CA VAL A 44 24.69 -18.12 12.46
C VAL A 44 24.79 -19.59 12.05
N VAL A 45 24.04 -20.00 11.02
CA VAL A 45 24.04 -21.39 10.56
C VAL A 45 25.34 -21.70 9.81
N PRO A 46 25.99 -22.85 10.07
CA PRO A 46 27.25 -23.24 9.43
C PRO A 46 27.20 -23.19 7.91
N SER A 47 28.32 -22.83 7.29
CA SER A 47 28.46 -22.69 5.82
C SER A 47 28.12 -23.96 5.04
N GLU A 48 28.27 -25.14 5.64
CA GLU A 48 27.89 -26.43 5.04
C GLU A 48 26.38 -26.53 4.77
N LEU A 49 25.57 -25.84 5.57
CA LEU A 49 24.11 -25.87 5.49
C LEU A 49 23.51 -24.63 4.80
N THR A 50 24.28 -23.56 4.62
CA THR A 50 23.82 -22.30 4.03
C THR A 50 24.47 -22.04 2.68
N THR A 51 25.43 -21.13 2.65
CA THR A 51 26.15 -20.67 1.47
C THR A 51 27.63 -20.77 1.76
N HIS A 52 28.37 -21.36 0.83
CA HIS A 52 29.82 -21.40 0.89
C HIS A 52 30.39 -20.70 -0.34
N TYR A 53 31.50 -19.99 -0.14
CA TYR A 53 32.19 -19.31 -1.22
C TYR A 53 33.14 -20.30 -1.91
N VAL A 54 33.05 -20.39 -3.23
CA VAL A 54 33.92 -21.24 -4.05
C VAL A 54 34.95 -20.33 -4.73
N GLU A 55 36.15 -20.29 -4.19
CA GLU A 55 37.22 -19.39 -4.62
C GLU A 55 37.58 -19.53 -6.11
N ILE A 56 37.54 -20.75 -6.65
CA ILE A 56 37.94 -21.04 -8.04
C ILE A 56 37.06 -20.30 -9.06
N PHE A 57 35.79 -20.09 -8.74
CA PHE A 57 34.81 -19.46 -9.62
C PHE A 57 34.40 -18.07 -9.15
N GLU A 58 34.88 -17.64 -7.97
CA GLU A 58 34.43 -16.43 -7.27
C GLU A 58 32.90 -16.36 -7.10
N ILE A 59 32.25 -17.50 -6.87
CA ILE A 59 30.79 -17.61 -6.68
C ILE A 59 30.44 -18.09 -5.27
N CYS A 60 29.30 -17.64 -4.76
CA CYS A 60 28.67 -18.25 -3.60
C CYS A 60 27.76 -19.38 -4.08
N ASP A 61 28.08 -20.62 -3.70
CA ASP A 61 27.21 -21.76 -3.91
C ASP A 61 26.30 -21.95 -2.68
N ALA A 62 25.01 -22.16 -2.92
CA ALA A 62 24.01 -22.25 -1.88
C ALA A 62 23.49 -23.68 -1.78
N ASN A 63 23.44 -24.21 -0.56
CA ASN A 63 22.90 -25.53 -0.31
C ASN A 63 21.46 -25.62 -0.85
N ARG A 64 21.15 -26.67 -1.61
CA ARG A 64 19.82 -26.87 -2.22
C ARG A 64 18.69 -26.82 -1.20
N ASN A 65 18.89 -27.36 -0.01
CA ASN A 65 17.88 -27.34 1.05
C ASN A 65 17.62 -25.92 1.56
N PHE A 66 18.67 -25.11 1.64
CA PHE A 66 18.57 -23.70 2.00
C PHE A 66 17.79 -22.91 0.95
N ILE A 67 18.08 -23.13 -0.34
CA ILE A 67 17.34 -22.53 -1.46
C ILE A 67 15.84 -22.90 -1.39
N ILE A 68 15.52 -24.18 -1.17
CA ILE A 68 14.14 -24.66 -1.04
C ILE A 68 13.44 -23.98 0.13
N ALA A 69 14.09 -23.89 1.30
CA ALA A 69 13.54 -23.21 2.48
C ALA A 69 13.25 -21.72 2.20
N MET A 70 14.18 -21.01 1.56
CA MET A 70 13.97 -19.62 1.14
C MET A 70 12.80 -19.47 0.18
N LEU A 71 12.74 -20.32 -0.86
CA LEU A 71 11.65 -20.30 -1.83
C LEU A 71 10.31 -20.57 -1.16
N LEU A 72 10.25 -21.53 -0.23
CA LEU A 72 9.04 -21.84 0.52
C LEU A 72 8.55 -20.63 1.33
N ILE A 73 9.44 -19.91 2.01
CA ILE A 73 9.10 -18.67 2.72
C ILE A 73 8.54 -17.62 1.75
N CYS A 74 9.19 -17.42 0.59
CA CYS A 74 8.70 -16.50 -0.44
C CYS A 74 7.30 -16.88 -0.94
N TRP A 75 7.05 -18.17 -1.20
CA TRP A 75 5.74 -18.67 -1.62
C TRP A 75 4.67 -18.52 -0.53
N LEU A 76 5.02 -18.70 0.75
CA LEU A 76 4.11 -18.43 1.87
C LEU A 76 3.72 -16.96 1.96
N ILE A 77 4.66 -16.04 1.79
CA ILE A 77 4.40 -14.59 1.75
C ILE A 77 3.49 -14.25 0.55
N MET A 78 3.73 -14.86 -0.60
CA MET A 78 2.85 -14.71 -1.77
C MET A 78 1.45 -15.26 -1.51
N ALA A 79 1.31 -16.44 -0.92
CA ALA A 79 0.01 -17.02 -0.58
C ALA A 79 -0.75 -16.13 0.41
N PHE A 80 -0.07 -15.61 1.44
CA PHE A 80 -0.66 -14.64 2.36
C PHE A 80 -1.15 -13.37 1.63
N THR A 81 -0.35 -12.84 0.71
CA THR A 81 -0.72 -11.68 -0.10
C THR A 81 -1.93 -11.99 -0.99
N ALA A 82 -1.98 -13.19 -1.59
CA ALA A 82 -3.10 -13.67 -2.38
C ALA A 82 -4.39 -13.73 -1.57
N VAL A 83 -4.32 -14.27 -0.34
CA VAL A 83 -5.45 -14.35 0.59
C VAL A 83 -5.95 -12.95 0.97
N MET A 84 -5.04 -12.02 1.24
CA MET A 84 -5.40 -10.63 1.54
C MET A 84 -6.06 -9.95 0.33
N SER A 85 -5.50 -10.09 -0.86
CA SER A 85 -6.09 -9.58 -2.10
C SER A 85 -7.47 -10.20 -2.37
N TRP A 86 -7.64 -11.49 -2.09
CA TRP A 86 -8.93 -12.17 -2.21
C TRP A 86 -9.97 -11.61 -1.23
N ARG A 87 -9.57 -11.30 0.01
CA ARG A 87 -10.45 -10.67 1.00
C ARG A 87 -10.92 -9.29 0.56
N MET A 88 -10.12 -8.56 -0.21
CA MET A 88 -10.47 -7.25 -0.77
C MET A 88 -11.50 -7.30 -1.91
N ARG A 89 -11.82 -8.48 -2.47
CA ARG A 89 -12.75 -8.60 -3.62
C ARG A 89 -14.16 -8.05 -3.37
N ASN A 90 -14.53 -7.89 -2.10
CA ASN A 90 -15.86 -7.43 -1.67
C ASN A 90 -15.94 -5.90 -1.45
N ILE A 91 -14.85 -5.16 -1.64
CA ILE A 91 -14.86 -3.70 -1.52
C ILE A 91 -15.54 -3.12 -2.78
N PRO A 92 -16.51 -2.20 -2.64
CA PRO A 92 -17.27 -1.65 -3.77
C PRO A 92 -16.37 -1.00 -4.83
N PHE A 93 -16.86 -1.07 -6.07
CA PHE A 93 -16.15 -0.93 -7.36
C PHE A 93 -15.52 0.45 -7.64
N SER A 94 -15.70 1.41 -6.75
CA SER A 94 -15.25 2.80 -6.88
C SER A 94 -13.75 2.96 -7.11
N PHE A 95 -12.99 1.90 -6.88
CA PHE A 95 -11.60 1.79 -7.29
C PHE A 95 -11.45 0.67 -8.33
N ASN A 96 -11.29 1.05 -9.60
CA ASN A 96 -10.86 0.13 -10.67
C ASN A 96 -9.50 -0.57 -10.37
N GLU A 97 -8.88 -0.23 -9.23
CA GLU A 97 -7.71 -0.88 -8.63
C GLU A 97 -7.79 -2.41 -8.60
N ARG A 98 -8.98 -3.04 -8.58
CA ARG A 98 -9.06 -4.51 -8.57
C ARG A 98 -8.37 -5.14 -9.78
N MET A 99 -8.55 -4.57 -10.98
CA MET A 99 -7.93 -5.11 -12.19
C MET A 99 -6.43 -4.88 -12.20
N GLU A 100 -5.96 -3.73 -11.72
CA GLU A 100 -4.54 -3.39 -11.59
C GLU A 100 -3.82 -4.27 -10.56
N VAL A 101 -4.44 -4.48 -9.39
CA VAL A 101 -3.98 -5.36 -8.31
C VAL A 101 -3.91 -6.80 -8.82
N PHE A 102 -4.93 -7.25 -9.54
CA PHE A 102 -4.93 -8.59 -10.14
C PHE A 102 -3.83 -8.75 -11.20
N ALA A 103 -3.69 -7.81 -12.13
CA ALA A 103 -2.65 -7.82 -13.16
C ALA A 103 -1.24 -7.82 -12.53
N SER A 104 -1.02 -6.99 -11.51
CA SER A 104 0.24 -6.94 -10.76
C SER A 104 0.54 -8.26 -10.03
N PHE A 105 -0.49 -8.90 -9.48
CA PHE A 105 -0.36 -10.18 -8.80
C PHE A 105 -0.03 -11.33 -9.77
N VAL A 106 -0.65 -11.35 -10.95
CA VAL A 106 -0.31 -12.31 -12.03
C VAL A 106 1.15 -12.15 -12.45
N LEU A 107 1.59 -10.90 -12.67
CA LEU A 107 2.99 -10.62 -13.01
C LEU A 107 3.96 -11.10 -11.92
N LEU A 108 3.61 -10.90 -10.65
CA LEU A 108 4.39 -11.39 -9.51
C LEU A 108 4.51 -12.92 -9.51
N ILE A 109 3.42 -13.65 -9.76
CA ILE A 109 3.45 -15.12 -9.87
C ILE A 109 4.37 -15.58 -10.99
N VAL A 110 4.28 -14.94 -12.17
CA VAL A 110 5.13 -15.29 -13.33
C VAL A 110 6.61 -15.11 -12.98
N VAL A 111 6.97 -13.96 -12.42
CA VAL A 111 8.35 -13.65 -12.01
C VAL A 111 8.83 -14.61 -10.92
N SER A 112 8.03 -14.87 -9.88
CA SER A 112 8.40 -15.81 -8.82
C SER A 112 8.53 -17.26 -9.30
N THR A 113 7.70 -17.67 -10.27
CA THR A 113 7.82 -18.98 -10.91
C THR A 113 9.11 -19.06 -11.71
N LEU A 114 9.46 -18.03 -12.48
CA LEU A 114 10.73 -17.96 -13.20
C LEU A 114 11.93 -18.08 -12.25
N ASN A 115 11.93 -17.35 -11.12
CA ASN A 115 12.96 -17.48 -10.09
C ASN A 115 13.05 -18.90 -9.54
N THR A 116 11.91 -19.52 -9.23
CA THR A 116 11.85 -20.90 -8.70
C THR A 116 12.43 -21.90 -9.71
N VAL A 117 12.08 -21.78 -10.99
CA VAL A 117 12.59 -22.65 -12.06
C VAL A 117 14.08 -22.44 -12.28
N CYS A 118 14.55 -21.19 -12.37
CA CYS A 118 15.98 -20.91 -12.55
C CYS A 118 16.83 -21.46 -11.39
N LEU A 119 16.35 -21.35 -10.15
CA LEU A 119 17.08 -21.81 -8.97
C LEU A 119 17.04 -23.32 -8.76
N LEU A 120 15.94 -24.01 -9.11
CA LEU A 120 15.77 -25.43 -8.81
C LEU A 120 15.97 -26.36 -10.01
N ALA A 121 15.70 -25.90 -11.24
CA ALA A 121 15.75 -26.75 -12.43
C ALA A 121 17.05 -26.58 -13.22
N ILE A 122 17.70 -25.41 -13.15
CA ILE A 122 18.90 -25.11 -13.93
C ILE A 122 20.15 -25.31 -13.05
N ASN A 123 20.75 -26.49 -13.10
CA ASN A 123 21.96 -26.80 -12.31
C ASN A 123 23.15 -25.89 -12.64
N VAL A 124 23.18 -25.30 -13.85
CA VAL A 124 24.25 -24.40 -14.32
C VAL A 124 23.99 -22.94 -13.92
N TYR A 125 22.88 -22.65 -13.22
CA TYR A 125 22.50 -21.31 -12.79
C TYR A 125 23.60 -20.58 -12.00
N PRO A 126 24.22 -21.15 -10.94
CA PRO A 126 25.21 -20.42 -10.15
C PRO A 126 26.49 -20.09 -10.94
N ALA A 127 26.88 -20.97 -11.88
CA ALA A 127 28.07 -20.79 -12.71
C ALA A 127 27.83 -19.81 -13.89
N SER A 128 26.61 -19.71 -14.40
CA SER A 128 26.31 -18.89 -15.57
C SER A 128 26.04 -17.43 -15.19
N LEU A 129 26.94 -16.51 -15.56
CA LEU A 129 26.70 -15.07 -15.42
C LEU A 129 25.45 -14.63 -16.20
N GLY A 130 25.27 -15.15 -17.42
CA GLY A 130 24.14 -14.81 -18.27
C GLY A 130 22.78 -15.09 -17.61
N TRP A 131 22.61 -16.27 -17.01
CA TRP A 131 21.36 -16.61 -16.31
C TRP A 131 21.12 -15.75 -15.08
N ARG A 132 22.16 -15.47 -14.28
CA ARG A 132 22.06 -14.60 -13.10
C ARG A 132 21.66 -13.18 -13.50
N THR A 133 22.33 -12.60 -14.48
CA THR A 133 22.04 -11.26 -14.99
C THR A 133 20.64 -11.19 -15.60
N ALA A 134 20.25 -12.17 -16.41
CA ALA A 134 18.91 -12.23 -17.01
C ALA A 134 17.82 -12.30 -15.93
N LEU A 135 18.01 -13.09 -14.87
CA LEU A 135 17.04 -13.20 -13.78
C LEU A 135 16.92 -11.89 -12.99
N VAL A 136 18.04 -11.21 -12.72
CA VAL A 136 18.04 -9.88 -12.09
C VAL A 136 17.30 -8.86 -12.96
N TYR A 137 17.55 -8.84 -14.27
CA TYR A 137 16.81 -7.97 -15.20
C TYR A 137 15.33 -8.29 -15.23
N ALA A 138 14.94 -9.57 -15.28
CA ALA A 138 13.54 -9.98 -15.25
C ALA A 138 12.85 -9.52 -13.96
N ASN A 139 13.51 -9.65 -12.80
CA ASN A 139 13.02 -9.14 -11.53
C ASN A 139 12.86 -7.61 -11.54
N HIS A 140 13.85 -6.89 -12.06
CA HIS A 140 13.82 -5.43 -12.13
C HIS A 140 12.72 -4.90 -13.06
N VAL A 141 12.62 -5.47 -14.26
CA VAL A 141 11.56 -5.14 -15.23
C VAL A 141 10.19 -5.50 -14.65
N GLY A 142 10.03 -6.68 -14.07
CA GLY A 142 8.79 -7.11 -13.44
C GLY A 142 8.33 -6.17 -12.32
N ALA A 143 9.25 -5.77 -11.44
CA ALA A 143 8.96 -4.80 -10.38
C ALA A 143 8.59 -3.42 -10.94
N SER A 144 9.30 -2.97 -11.98
CA SER A 144 9.04 -1.67 -12.62
C SER A 144 7.68 -1.64 -13.33
N VAL A 145 7.34 -2.70 -14.08
CA VAL A 145 6.05 -2.84 -14.74
C VAL A 145 4.93 -2.92 -13.71
N ALA A 146 5.09 -3.71 -12.65
CA ALA A 146 4.11 -3.76 -11.56
C ALA A 146 3.89 -2.40 -10.90
N TYR A 147 4.96 -1.63 -10.67
CA TYR A 147 4.87 -0.27 -10.16
C TYR A 147 4.05 0.63 -11.09
N TRP A 148 4.35 0.63 -12.39
CA TRP A 148 3.64 1.45 -13.38
C TRP A 148 2.19 1.01 -13.60
N ILE A 149 1.86 -0.27 -13.47
CA ILE A 149 0.46 -0.75 -13.50
C ILE A 149 -0.35 -0.10 -12.37
N ILE A 150 0.21 0.02 -11.17
CA ILE A 150 -0.50 0.52 -9.99
C ILE A 150 -0.47 2.05 -9.91
N MET A 151 0.66 2.67 -10.29
CA MET A 151 0.87 4.11 -10.12
C MET A 151 0.65 4.90 -11.41
N GLY A 152 0.65 4.25 -12.57
CA GLY A 152 0.63 4.91 -13.87
C GLY A 152 -0.62 5.75 -14.08
N GLU A 153 -1.81 5.20 -13.85
CA GLU A 153 -3.06 5.92 -14.04
C GLU A 153 -3.17 7.13 -13.09
N ALA A 154 -2.88 6.92 -11.80
CA ALA A 154 -2.91 7.99 -10.82
C ALA A 154 -1.89 9.10 -11.13
N THR A 155 -0.67 8.73 -11.52
CA THR A 155 0.41 9.68 -11.85
C THR A 155 0.07 10.48 -13.11
N TYR A 156 -0.40 9.80 -14.16
CA TYR A 156 -0.82 10.43 -15.41
C TYR A 156 -1.95 11.44 -15.17
N ASN A 157 -2.99 11.04 -14.45
CA ASN A 157 -4.12 11.91 -14.18
C ASN A 157 -3.76 13.08 -13.25
N CYS A 158 -2.87 12.89 -12.28
CA CYS A 158 -2.38 13.99 -11.43
C CYS A 158 -1.57 15.03 -12.22
N ILE A 159 -0.78 14.60 -13.22
CA ILE A 159 0.06 15.50 -14.01
C ILE A 159 -0.75 16.22 -15.09
N PHE A 160 -1.58 15.50 -15.85
CA PHE A 160 -2.21 16.03 -17.06
C PHE A 160 -3.68 16.44 -16.88
N ASN A 161 -4.42 15.84 -15.94
CA ASN A 161 -5.86 16.02 -15.79
C ASN A 161 -6.29 16.30 -14.34
N ARG A 162 -5.43 16.99 -13.57
CA ARG A 162 -5.55 17.14 -12.12
C ARG A 162 -6.96 17.54 -11.64
N GLU A 163 -7.55 18.57 -12.22
CA GLU A 163 -8.85 19.11 -11.79
C GLU A 163 -9.99 18.14 -12.09
N LYS A 164 -10.01 17.56 -13.29
CA LYS A 164 -11.03 16.56 -13.69
C LYS A 164 -10.93 15.31 -12.81
N TYR A 165 -9.71 14.85 -12.56
CA TYR A 165 -9.47 13.69 -11.70
C TYR A 165 -9.90 13.96 -10.26
N LEU A 166 -9.62 15.15 -9.71
CA LEU A 166 -10.06 15.53 -8.36
C LEU A 166 -11.59 15.57 -8.26
N GLN A 167 -12.28 16.16 -9.24
CA GLN A 167 -13.75 16.20 -9.26
C GLN A 167 -14.37 14.81 -9.38
N TYR A 168 -13.80 13.96 -10.24
CA TYR A 168 -14.17 12.55 -10.34
C TYR A 168 -14.04 11.84 -8.99
N TRP A 169 -12.88 11.98 -8.34
CA TRP A 169 -12.59 11.35 -7.05
C TRP A 169 -13.53 11.81 -5.93
N ILE A 170 -13.85 13.12 -5.87
CA ILE A 170 -14.83 13.66 -4.92
C ILE A 170 -16.23 13.10 -5.20
N GLY A 171 -16.61 12.99 -6.47
CA GLY A 171 -17.87 12.36 -6.89
C GLY A 171 -17.97 10.92 -6.42
N THR A 172 -16.95 10.12 -6.72
CA THR A 172 -16.84 8.72 -6.31
C THR A 172 -16.90 8.56 -4.78
N LEU A 173 -16.16 9.37 -4.03
CA LEU A 173 -16.23 9.37 -2.56
C LEU A 173 -17.64 9.66 -2.04
N ARG A 174 -18.34 10.59 -2.68
CA ARG A 174 -19.70 11.00 -2.30
C ARG A 174 -20.72 9.90 -2.56
N GLU A 175 -20.52 9.10 -3.61
CA GLU A 175 -21.35 7.96 -3.98
C GLU A 175 -21.13 6.74 -3.06
N ASP A 176 -19.90 6.50 -2.62
CA ASP A 176 -19.51 5.40 -1.72
C ASP A 176 -20.07 5.47 -0.29
N GLY A 177 -20.91 6.47 0.00
CA GLY A 177 -21.58 6.55 1.31
C GLY A 177 -20.69 7.03 2.46
N THR A 178 -19.47 7.52 2.18
CA THR A 178 -18.59 8.14 3.20
C THR A 178 -19.17 9.41 3.83
N LYS A 179 -20.33 9.90 3.34
CA LYS A 179 -21.04 11.07 3.88
C LYS A 179 -21.22 11.03 5.39
N GLN A 180 -21.52 9.88 5.98
CA GLN A 180 -21.75 9.79 7.44
C GLN A 180 -20.50 10.10 8.26
N GLN A 181 -19.29 9.75 7.79
CA GLN A 181 -18.06 10.02 8.52
C GLN A 181 -17.58 11.47 8.35
N TYR A 182 -17.80 12.08 7.18
CA TYR A 182 -17.43 13.48 6.94
C TYR A 182 -18.40 14.48 7.59
N GLN A 183 -19.70 14.15 7.66
CA GLN A 183 -20.68 14.98 8.36
C GLN A 183 -20.33 15.12 9.85
N TYR A 184 -19.81 14.05 10.48
CA TYR A 184 -19.42 14.07 11.89
C TYR A 184 -18.29 15.08 12.22
N VAL A 185 -17.35 15.30 11.30
CA VAL A 185 -16.25 16.26 11.50
C VAL A 185 -16.70 17.71 11.25
N SER A 186 -17.61 17.91 10.28
CA SER A 186 -18.20 19.21 10.00
C SER A 186 -18.99 19.74 11.20
N ASP A 187 -19.85 18.91 11.79
CA ASP A 187 -20.72 19.36 12.89
C ASP A 187 -19.92 19.62 14.16
N HIS A 188 -18.88 18.82 14.45
CA HIS A 188 -18.05 19.04 15.63
C HIS A 188 -17.17 20.29 15.52
N ASN A 189 -16.68 20.61 14.33
CA ASN A 189 -15.98 21.87 14.10
C ASN A 189 -16.94 23.05 14.16
N ASN A 190 -18.18 22.93 13.69
CA ASN A 190 -19.17 23.99 13.83
C ASN A 190 -19.53 24.26 15.29
N GLU A 191 -19.69 23.23 16.14
CA GLU A 191 -19.89 23.42 17.59
C GLU A 191 -18.67 24.04 18.28
N ALA A 192 -17.45 23.58 17.97
CA ALA A 192 -16.23 24.15 18.53
C ALA A 192 -16.02 25.61 18.10
N THR A 193 -16.36 25.94 16.85
CA THR A 193 -16.28 27.30 16.33
C THR A 193 -17.40 28.19 16.88
N LEU A 194 -18.62 27.65 17.08
CA LEU A 194 -19.72 28.37 17.74
C LEU A 194 -19.36 28.75 19.17
N ASN A 195 -18.80 27.80 19.94
CA ASN A 195 -18.41 28.03 21.33
C ASN A 195 -17.26 29.06 21.45
N LEU A 196 -16.34 29.10 20.47
CA LEU A 196 -15.28 30.12 20.41
C LEU A 196 -15.82 31.50 20.04
N VAL A 197 -16.81 31.58 19.15
CA VAL A 197 -17.48 32.84 18.79
C VAL A 197 -18.35 33.36 19.95
N GLU A 198 -19.02 32.48 20.69
CA GLU A 198 -19.85 32.86 21.84
C GLU A 198 -19.02 33.40 23.02
N HIS A 199 -17.77 32.93 23.21
CA HIS A 199 -16.86 33.48 24.21
C HIS A 199 -16.08 34.73 23.78
N SER A 200 -16.16 35.13 22.51
CA SER A 200 -15.45 36.30 21.98
C SER A 200 -16.37 37.48 21.63
N GLN A 201 -17.67 37.42 21.96
CA GLN A 201 -18.53 38.60 21.96
C GLN A 201 -18.35 39.40 23.27
N PRO A 202 -17.70 40.58 23.26
CA PRO A 202 -17.82 41.52 24.36
C PRO A 202 -19.28 41.95 24.47
N THR A 203 -19.81 41.90 25.70
CA THR A 203 -21.17 42.31 26.06
C THR A 203 -21.36 43.80 25.75
N ALA A 204 -21.66 44.12 24.50
CA ALA A 204 -22.12 45.45 24.12
C ALA A 204 -23.57 45.56 24.56
N THR A 205 -23.77 46.21 25.71
CA THR A 205 -25.06 46.73 26.16
C THR A 205 -25.60 47.69 25.10
N VAL A 206 -26.43 47.17 24.19
CA VAL A 206 -27.21 47.99 23.26
C VAL A 206 -28.36 48.60 24.06
N SER A 207 -28.10 49.82 24.54
CA SER A 207 -29.13 50.74 25.00
C SER A 207 -30.07 51.04 23.84
N GLY A 208 -31.36 50.80 24.08
CA GLY A 208 -32.42 51.00 23.12
C GLY A 208 -32.47 52.44 22.59
N ASN A 209 -32.93 52.53 21.34
CA ASN A 209 -33.63 53.71 20.89
C ASN A 209 -34.73 53.21 19.94
N ASP A 210 -35.94 53.12 20.49
CA ASP A 210 -37.18 53.17 19.74
C ASP A 210 -37.17 54.48 18.93
N ASP A 211 -37.37 54.43 17.62
CA ASP A 211 -38.28 55.35 16.93
C ASP A 211 -38.29 55.18 15.41
N TYR A 212 -39.44 55.53 14.87
CA TYR A 212 -39.80 55.78 13.47
C TYR A 212 -40.56 54.69 12.73
N ALA A 213 -41.87 54.81 12.98
CA ALA A 213 -42.97 54.54 12.10
C ALA A 213 -42.83 55.07 10.64
N HIS A 214 -43.73 54.50 9.84
CA HIS A 214 -44.42 55.08 8.67
C HIS A 214 -43.78 55.02 7.27
N SER A 215 -44.68 54.66 6.33
CA SER A 215 -44.73 55.01 4.91
C SER A 215 -44.30 53.90 3.95
N SER A 216 -44.98 53.57 2.85
CA SER A 216 -46.31 53.90 2.31
C SER A 216 -46.45 53.01 1.07
N LYS A 217 -47.66 52.47 0.88
CA LYS A 217 -48.31 52.10 -0.39
C LYS A 217 -47.51 52.37 -1.69
N ARG A 218 -47.32 51.32 -2.50
CA ARG A 218 -48.03 51.11 -3.78
C ARG A 218 -47.79 49.71 -4.31
#